data_AF-A0A7S0UBE5-F1
#
_entry.id   AF-A0A7S0UBE5-F1
#
_cell.length_a   1.000
_cell.length_b   1.000
_cell.length_c   1.000
_cell.angle_alpha   90.00
_cell.angle_beta   90.00
_cell.angle_gamma   90.00
#
_symmetry.space_group_name_H-M   'P 1'
#
loop_
_entity.id
_entity.type
_entity.pdbx_description
1 polymer ?
#
loop_
_entity_poly.entity_id
_entity_poly.type
_entity_poly.pdbx_seq_one_letter_code
_entity_poly.pdbx_strand_id
1 'polypeptide(L)'
;LLRQGGGRPIQATPKAMACMDDMVDSLVGEARYSILEVVATPSSNPPGGLFCEYVVVKMECATPDAEVMYTMDDSAEPARDGPASVRYAEPIKIDEVGWTPIRVKAYRNGMWASEEYTVRYGVEAQAMAWGLGDNGRLGTGEERTHPRPGRVVLQDNRVAAAFGGPSTTALIDGEGAVLTCGVGLH
;
A
#
# COMPACT_ATOMS: atom_id res chain seq x y z
N LEU A 1 1.02 -34.17 13.23
CA LEU A 1 -0.37 -33.79 12.88
C LEU A 1 -1.10 -33.47 14.17
N LEU A 2 -1.34 -32.19 14.45
CA LEU A 2 -2.46 -31.68 15.27
C LEU A 2 -2.44 -30.15 15.18
N ARG A 3 -3.15 -29.63 14.18
CA ARG A 3 -3.72 -28.27 14.16
C ARG A 3 -4.96 -28.32 15.07
N GLN A 4 -5.01 -27.46 16.09
CA GLN A 4 -6.19 -26.77 16.66
C GLN A 4 -5.59 -25.79 17.69
N GLY A 5 -5.61 -24.49 17.45
CA GLY A 5 -6.76 -23.65 17.83
C GLY A 5 -6.52 -23.07 19.22
N GLY A 6 -5.87 -21.91 19.30
CA GLY A 6 -5.58 -21.19 20.55
C GLY A 6 -4.23 -21.56 21.16
N GLY A 7 -3.14 -20.96 20.66
CA GLY A 7 -1.78 -21.17 21.16
C GLY A 7 -1.68 -20.84 22.65
N ARG A 8 -1.70 -21.87 23.50
CA ARG A 8 -1.36 -21.73 24.91
C ARG A 8 0.10 -21.29 24.99
N PRO A 9 0.44 -20.25 25.78
CA PRO A 9 1.82 -19.84 25.96
C PRO A 9 2.67 -21.03 26.42
N ILE A 10 3.75 -21.30 25.71
CA ILE A 10 4.73 -22.30 26.09
C ILE A 10 5.49 -21.72 27.29
N GLN A 11 5.37 -22.35 28.46
CA GLN A 11 6.06 -21.91 29.67
C GLN A 11 7.46 -22.53 29.71
N ALA A 12 8.49 -21.71 29.80
CA ALA A 12 9.85 -22.11 30.09
C ALA A 12 10.24 -21.62 31.49
N THR A 13 10.80 -22.52 32.30
CA THR A 13 11.22 -22.23 33.67
C THR A 13 12.72 -22.48 33.79
N PRO A 14 13.59 -21.57 33.35
CA PRO A 14 15.02 -21.70 33.59
C PRO A 14 15.26 -21.71 35.10
N LYS A 15 15.97 -22.74 35.54
CA LYS A 15 16.48 -22.86 36.90
C LYS A 15 17.97 -22.58 36.84
N ALA A 16 18.41 -21.59 37.59
CA ALA A 16 19.82 -21.27 37.72
C ALA A 16 20.26 -21.51 39.17
N MET A 17 21.45 -22.07 39.31
CA MET A 17 22.16 -22.27 40.57
C MET A 17 23.60 -21.83 40.35
N ALA A 18 24.14 -21.02 41.26
CA ALA A 18 25.56 -20.72 41.29
C ALA A 18 26.23 -21.70 42.26
N CYS A 19 27.15 -22.52 41.76
CA CYS A 19 28.01 -23.39 42.56
C CYS A 19 29.45 -22.86 42.53
N MET A 20 30.11 -22.84 43.69
CA MET A 20 31.53 -22.53 43.83
C MET A 20 32.11 -23.51 44.85
N ASP A 21 33.29 -24.09 44.59
CA ASP A 21 33.92 -25.04 45.50
C ASP A 21 34.15 -24.38 46.89
N ASP A 22 33.83 -25.13 47.96
CA ASP A 22 33.82 -24.69 49.36
C ASP A 22 32.77 -23.62 49.76
N MET A 23 31.73 -23.39 48.94
CA MET A 23 30.54 -22.58 49.32
C MET A 23 29.23 -23.38 49.29
N VAL A 24 28.25 -22.95 50.11
CA VAL A 24 26.88 -23.47 50.06
C VAL A 24 26.19 -22.94 48.79
N ASP A 25 25.56 -23.83 48.00
CA ASP A 25 24.84 -23.49 46.79
C ASP A 25 23.82 -22.35 47.00
N SER A 26 23.67 -21.47 46.02
CA SER A 26 22.68 -20.40 46.06
C SER A 26 21.25 -20.94 46.03
N LEU A 27 20.29 -20.19 46.60
CA LEU A 27 18.86 -20.44 46.38
C LEU A 27 18.56 -20.47 44.87
N VAL A 28 17.80 -21.48 44.42
CA VAL A 28 17.38 -21.59 43.02
C VAL A 28 16.41 -20.45 42.71
N GLY A 29 16.84 -19.54 41.82
CA GLY A 29 15.96 -18.56 41.21
C GLY A 29 15.11 -19.25 40.13
N GLU A 30 13.78 -19.21 40.27
CA GLU A 30 12.86 -19.62 39.21
C GLU A 30 12.29 -18.38 38.51
N ALA A 31 12.52 -18.26 37.20
CA ALA A 31 11.84 -17.29 36.36
C ALA A 31 10.87 -18.04 35.43
N ARG A 32 9.66 -17.51 35.21
CA ARG A 32 8.69 -18.07 34.26
C ARG A 32 8.71 -17.22 33.00
N TYR A 33 9.01 -17.82 31.86
CA TYR A 33 8.93 -17.19 30.55
C TYR A 33 7.80 -17.81 29.75
N SER A 34 6.90 -17.00 29.21
CA SER A 34 5.85 -17.46 28.29
C SER A 34 6.23 -17.12 26.86
N ILE A 35 6.46 -18.12 26.01
CA ILE A 35 6.59 -17.97 24.56
C ILE A 35 5.18 -18.09 23.97
N LEU A 36 4.69 -17.03 23.37
CA LEU A 36 3.42 -16.94 22.62
C LEU A 36 3.79 -16.90 21.14
N GLU A 37 2.81 -17.22 20.31
CA GLU A 37 2.95 -17.22 18.86
C GLU A 37 2.94 -15.78 18.30
N VAL A 38 3.51 -15.61 17.11
CA VAL A 38 3.52 -14.34 16.36
C VAL A 38 2.33 -14.32 15.40
N VAL A 39 1.63 -13.19 15.32
CA VAL A 39 0.55 -12.97 14.34
C VAL A 39 1.12 -13.00 12.92
N ALA A 40 0.42 -13.62 11.98
CA ALA A 40 0.83 -13.68 10.59
C ALA A 40 0.87 -12.28 9.97
N THR A 41 1.93 -11.99 9.20
CA THR A 41 2.06 -10.73 8.46
C THR A 41 0.89 -10.53 7.50
N PRO A 42 0.20 -9.38 7.54
CA PRO A 42 -0.84 -9.05 6.58
C PRO A 42 -0.33 -9.00 5.14
N SER A 43 -1.26 -9.14 4.20
CA SER A 43 -1.01 -8.98 2.77
C SER A 43 -2.06 -8.08 2.14
N SER A 44 -1.70 -7.45 1.01
CA SER A 44 -2.60 -6.58 0.26
C SER A 44 -2.90 -7.13 -1.13
N ASN A 45 -4.13 -6.89 -1.60
CA ASN A 45 -4.60 -7.25 -2.93
C ASN A 45 -5.43 -6.10 -3.53
N PRO A 46 -5.07 -5.55 -4.71
CA PRO A 46 -3.92 -5.90 -5.55
C PRO A 46 -2.56 -5.65 -4.87
N PRO A 47 -1.45 -6.23 -5.33
CA PRO A 47 -0.14 -5.85 -4.85
C PRO A 47 0.15 -4.38 -5.21
N GLY A 48 1.08 -3.76 -4.47
CA GLY A 48 1.51 -2.40 -4.73
C GLY A 48 2.01 -2.19 -6.16
N GLY A 49 1.82 -0.98 -6.67
CA GLY A 49 2.10 -0.66 -8.05
C GLY A 49 1.42 0.61 -8.50
N LEU A 50 1.40 0.81 -9.82
CA LEU A 50 0.86 1.97 -10.49
C LEU A 50 -0.53 1.66 -11.07
N PHE A 51 -1.49 2.54 -10.83
CA PHE A 51 -2.89 2.39 -11.22
C PHE A 51 -3.39 3.65 -11.91
N CYS A 52 -4.32 3.48 -12.86
CA CYS A 52 -5.00 4.59 -13.50
C CYS A 52 -6.26 4.93 -12.73
N GLU A 53 -6.53 6.24 -12.53
CA GLU A 53 -7.75 6.76 -11.90
C GLU A 53 -7.89 6.45 -10.40
N TYR A 54 -7.95 5.17 -10.01
CA TYR A 54 -8.01 4.75 -8.61
C TYR A 54 -7.61 3.29 -8.43
N VAL A 55 -7.38 2.88 -7.18
CA VAL A 55 -7.24 1.49 -6.76
C VAL A 55 -8.04 1.22 -5.49
N VAL A 56 -8.61 0.02 -5.39
CA VAL A 56 -9.29 -0.47 -4.18
C VAL A 56 -8.44 -1.58 -3.57
N VAL A 57 -7.85 -1.29 -2.41
CA VAL A 57 -6.93 -2.17 -1.70
C VAL A 57 -7.69 -2.98 -0.64
N LYS A 58 -7.57 -4.31 -0.73
CA LYS A 58 -8.06 -5.25 0.29
C LYS A 58 -6.90 -5.74 1.12
N MET A 59 -7.08 -5.78 2.44
CA MET A 59 -6.10 -6.32 3.38
C MET A 59 -6.58 -7.66 3.92
N GLU A 60 -5.67 -8.62 4.00
CA GLU A 60 -5.95 -9.97 4.49
C GLU A 60 -4.87 -10.40 5.50
N CYS A 61 -5.28 -11.06 6.57
CA CYS A 61 -4.38 -11.66 7.56
C CYS A 61 -4.77 -13.13 7.77
N ALA A 62 -3.79 -14.02 7.71
CA ALA A 62 -4.01 -15.46 7.86
C ALA A 62 -4.31 -15.89 9.31
N THR A 63 -4.01 -15.04 10.30
CA THR A 63 -4.36 -15.28 11.71
C THR A 63 -5.81 -14.89 11.94
N PRO A 64 -6.71 -15.85 12.29
CA PRO A 64 -8.11 -15.54 12.59
C PRO A 64 -8.22 -14.56 13.75
N ASP A 65 -9.23 -13.69 13.71
CA ASP A 65 -9.51 -12.67 14.74
C ASP A 65 -8.37 -11.67 15.00
N ALA A 66 -7.41 -11.56 14.08
CA ALA A 66 -6.38 -10.53 14.17
C ALA A 66 -6.96 -9.16 13.80
N GLU A 67 -6.66 -8.16 14.62
CA GLU A 67 -6.96 -6.77 14.33
C GLU A 67 -5.85 -6.20 13.44
N VAL A 68 -6.21 -5.85 12.20
CA VAL A 68 -5.29 -5.23 11.25
C VAL A 68 -5.35 -3.72 11.42
N MET A 69 -4.20 -3.10 11.67
CA MET A 69 -4.01 -1.65 11.80
C MET A 69 -3.14 -1.16 10.65
N TYR A 70 -3.46 0.01 10.11
CA TYR A 70 -2.68 0.61 9.03
C TYR A 70 -2.49 2.11 9.22
N THR A 71 -1.46 2.64 8.57
CA THR A 71 -1.22 4.07 8.36
C THR A 71 -1.04 4.31 6.87
N MET A 72 -1.51 5.45 6.37
CA MET A 72 -1.34 5.87 4.96
C MET A 72 -0.28 6.96 4.79
N ASP A 73 0.48 7.21 5.85
CA ASP A 73 1.61 8.13 5.87
C ASP A 73 2.91 7.36 6.11
N ASP A 74 4.04 7.99 5.79
CA ASP A 74 5.37 7.42 6.03
C ASP A 74 5.88 7.73 7.47
N SER A 75 5.02 8.25 8.35
CA SER A 75 5.46 8.91 9.58
C SER A 75 5.44 8.00 10.81
N ALA A 76 4.48 7.09 10.92
CA ALA A 76 4.30 6.27 12.12
C ALA A 76 4.07 4.79 11.81
N GLU A 77 4.74 3.94 12.61
CA GLU A 77 4.48 2.51 12.64
C GLU A 77 3.05 2.26 13.15
N PRO A 78 2.24 1.44 12.47
CA PRO A 78 0.89 1.15 12.92
C PRO A 78 0.93 0.47 14.29
N ALA A 79 0.30 1.10 15.27
CA ALA A 79 0.16 0.60 16.63
C ALA A 79 -1.31 0.40 16.98
N ARG A 80 -1.62 -0.60 17.80
CA ARG A 80 -3.00 -0.95 18.18
C ARG A 80 -3.81 0.25 18.68
N ASP A 81 -3.18 1.11 19.48
CA ASP A 81 -3.79 2.31 20.08
C ASP A 81 -3.04 3.59 19.67
N GLY A 82 -2.35 3.55 18.52
CA GLY A 82 -1.59 4.70 18.02
C GLY A 82 -2.50 5.78 17.43
N PRO A 83 -2.23 7.08 17.68
CA PRO A 83 -3.11 8.16 17.21
C PRO A 83 -3.17 8.30 15.68
N ALA A 84 -2.13 7.84 14.97
CA ALA A 84 -2.08 7.82 13.50
C ALA A 84 -2.63 6.51 12.90
N SER A 85 -2.87 5.49 13.73
CA SER A 85 -3.24 4.15 13.28
C SER A 85 -4.75 4.02 13.09
N VAL A 86 -5.14 3.50 11.94
CA VAL A 86 -6.53 3.25 11.58
C VAL A 86 -6.77 1.75 11.56
N ARG A 87 -7.86 1.30 12.19
CA ARG A 87 -8.27 -0.11 12.12
C ARG A 87 -8.86 -0.40 10.74
N TYR A 88 -8.36 -1.44 10.10
CA TYR A 88 -8.92 -1.92 8.84
C TYR A 88 -10.28 -2.60 9.08
N ALA A 89 -11.30 -2.08 8.42
CA ALA A 89 -12.67 -2.60 8.48
C ALA A 89 -13.31 -2.74 7.08
N GLU A 90 -12.94 -1.84 6.16
CA GLU A 90 -13.44 -1.80 4.79
C GLU A 90 -12.27 -1.65 3.80
N PRO A 91 -12.45 -2.06 2.53
CA PRO A 91 -11.45 -1.83 1.49
C PRO A 91 -11.08 -0.36 1.35
N ILE A 92 -9.78 -0.08 1.21
CA ILE A 92 -9.24 1.28 1.13
C ILE A 92 -9.27 1.72 -0.33
N LYS A 93 -9.96 2.82 -0.63
CA LYS A 93 -9.92 3.46 -1.94
C LYS A 93 -8.81 4.51 -1.96
N ILE A 94 -7.93 4.43 -2.95
CA ILE A 94 -6.90 5.43 -3.24
C ILE A 94 -7.19 6.00 -4.62
N ASP A 95 -7.54 7.28 -4.67
CA ASP A 95 -7.86 8.03 -5.89
C ASP A 95 -7.12 9.38 -5.97
N GLU A 96 -6.29 9.70 -4.98
CA GLU A 96 -5.43 10.87 -5.01
C GLU A 96 -4.21 10.60 -5.89
N VAL A 97 -3.96 11.49 -6.85
CA VAL A 97 -2.83 11.39 -7.77
C VAL A 97 -1.51 11.51 -7.01
N GLY A 98 -0.60 10.57 -7.24
CA GLY A 98 0.68 10.48 -6.57
C GLY A 98 0.90 9.11 -5.93
N TRP A 99 1.95 9.02 -5.10
CA TRP A 99 2.28 7.80 -4.38
C TRP A 99 1.75 7.87 -2.94
N THR A 100 0.90 6.92 -2.58
CA THR A 100 0.41 6.72 -1.21
C THR A 100 1.10 5.49 -0.61
N PRO A 101 1.95 5.66 0.43
CA PRO A 101 2.45 4.55 1.21
C PRO A 101 1.35 3.99 2.10
N ILE A 102 1.32 2.67 2.28
CA ILE A 102 0.51 2.02 3.32
C ILE A 102 1.44 1.13 4.13
N ARG A 103 1.48 1.39 5.44
CA ARG A 103 2.15 0.53 6.42
C ARG A 103 1.06 -0.21 7.19
N VAL A 104 1.27 -1.50 7.44
CA VAL A 104 0.25 -2.38 8.02
C VAL A 104 0.89 -3.27 9.08
N LYS A 105 0.20 -3.43 10.21
CA LYS A 105 0.60 -4.33 11.29
C LYS A 105 -0.62 -4.99 11.92
N ALA A 106 -0.53 -6.26 12.28
CA ALA A 106 -1.64 -7.02 12.84
C ALA A 106 -1.39 -7.42 14.29
N TYR A 107 -2.47 -7.39 15.08
CA TYR A 107 -2.46 -7.61 16.52
C TYR A 107 -3.49 -8.65 16.91
N ARG A 108 -3.14 -9.51 17.87
CA ARG A 108 -4.09 -10.43 18.51
C ARG A 108 -3.74 -10.57 19.98
N ASN A 109 -4.76 -10.60 20.83
CA ASN A 109 -4.54 -10.77 22.27
C ASN A 109 -3.88 -12.12 22.55
N GLY A 110 -2.82 -12.11 23.36
CA GLY A 110 -2.06 -13.32 23.68
C GLY A 110 -1.13 -13.79 22.56
N MET A 111 -0.78 -12.93 21.60
CA MET A 111 0.22 -13.19 20.57
C MET A 111 1.17 -11.99 20.44
N TRP A 112 2.39 -12.23 19.95
CA TRP A 112 3.25 -11.15 19.48
C TRP A 112 2.61 -10.50 18.24
N ALA A 113 2.72 -9.19 18.13
CA ALA A 113 2.31 -8.47 16.92
C ALA A 113 3.03 -9.04 15.70
N SER A 114 2.40 -8.95 14.53
CA SER A 114 3.05 -9.34 13.28
C SER A 114 4.28 -8.48 13.00
N GLU A 115 5.10 -8.91 12.05
CA GLU A 115 6.03 -8.00 11.38
C GLU A 115 5.26 -6.89 10.65
N GLU A 116 5.93 -5.76 10.42
CA GLU A 116 5.38 -4.67 9.61
C GLU A 116 5.36 -5.08 8.12
N TYR A 117 4.24 -4.78 7.45
CA TYR A 117 4.09 -4.91 6.01
C TYR A 117 3.94 -3.52 5.38
N THR A 118 4.80 -3.20 4.42
CA THR A 118 4.79 -1.90 3.74
C THR A 118 4.60 -2.06 2.24
N VAL A 119 3.69 -1.27 1.68
CA VAL A 119 3.32 -1.29 0.27
C VAL A 119 3.08 0.15 -0.22
N ARG A 120 3.27 0.42 -1.51
CA ARG A 120 3.02 1.73 -2.11
C ARG A 120 2.08 1.61 -3.31
N TYR A 121 1.12 2.52 -3.38
CA TYR A 121 0.17 2.62 -4.49
C TYR A 121 0.35 3.96 -5.18
N GLY A 122 0.64 3.93 -6.48
CA GLY A 122 0.71 5.10 -7.32
C GLY A 122 -0.59 5.26 -8.09
N VAL A 123 -1.24 6.42 -8.03
CA VAL A 123 -2.34 6.78 -8.92
C VAL A 123 -1.86 7.85 -9.89
N GLU A 124 -2.04 7.61 -11.19
CA GLU A 124 -1.70 8.59 -12.21
C GLU A 124 -2.91 9.37 -12.70
N ALA A 125 -2.69 10.67 -12.94
CA ALA A 125 -3.66 11.49 -13.64
C ALA A 125 -3.79 11.03 -15.10
N GLN A 126 -5.01 11.03 -15.59
CA GLN A 126 -5.29 10.82 -17.01
C GLN A 126 -5.33 12.17 -17.73
N ALA A 127 -4.71 12.24 -18.91
CA ALA A 127 -4.94 13.37 -19.80
C ALA A 127 -6.36 13.38 -20.32
N MET A 128 -6.93 14.58 -20.37
CA MET A 128 -8.24 14.84 -20.94
C MET A 128 -8.09 15.91 -22.02
N ALA A 129 -8.72 15.70 -23.17
CA ALA A 129 -8.77 16.65 -24.28
C ALA A 129 -10.23 16.92 -24.69
N TRP A 130 -10.52 18.15 -25.10
CA TRP A 130 -11.82 18.55 -25.64
C TRP A 130 -11.63 19.59 -26.73
N GLY A 131 -12.64 19.75 -27.59
CA GLY A 131 -12.61 20.67 -28.72
C GLY A 131 -12.80 19.95 -30.06
N LEU A 132 -12.29 20.56 -31.13
CA LEU A 132 -12.40 20.03 -32.48
C LEU A 132 -11.60 18.72 -32.61
N GLY A 133 -12.25 17.66 -33.08
CA GLY A 133 -11.63 16.34 -33.21
C GLY A 133 -10.95 16.06 -34.55
N ASP A 134 -11.21 16.90 -35.55
CA ASP A 134 -10.78 16.68 -36.93
C ASP A 134 -9.29 16.33 -37.03
N ASN A 135 -8.98 15.30 -37.81
CA ASN A 135 -7.64 14.72 -37.97
C ASN A 135 -7.06 14.07 -36.69
N GLY A 136 -7.92 13.62 -35.77
CA GLY A 136 -7.52 12.92 -34.55
C GLY A 136 -6.76 13.78 -33.54
N ARG A 137 -6.84 15.12 -33.66
CA ARG A 137 -5.99 16.07 -32.92
C ARG A 137 -6.18 16.06 -31.40
N LEU A 138 -7.22 15.42 -30.90
CA LEU A 138 -7.46 15.30 -29.47
C LEU A 138 -6.73 14.11 -28.85
N GLY A 139 -6.16 13.22 -29.66
CA GLY A 139 -5.48 12.03 -29.16
C GLY A 139 -6.41 11.07 -28.41
N THR A 140 -7.73 11.14 -28.61
CA THR A 140 -8.72 10.26 -27.96
C THR A 140 -8.90 8.92 -28.70
N GLY A 141 -8.21 8.73 -29.83
CA GLY A 141 -8.44 7.60 -30.74
C GLY A 141 -9.64 7.79 -31.67
N GLU A 142 -10.31 8.94 -31.60
CA GLU A 142 -11.46 9.30 -32.43
C GLU A 142 -11.20 10.66 -33.12
N GLU A 143 -11.83 10.89 -34.28
CA GLU A 143 -11.76 12.18 -34.99
C GLU A 143 -12.96 13.09 -34.74
N ARG A 144 -13.90 12.67 -33.88
CA ARG A 144 -15.10 13.47 -33.61
C ARG A 144 -14.79 14.63 -32.68
N THR A 145 -15.50 15.73 -32.87
CA THR A 145 -15.48 16.85 -31.92
C THR A 145 -16.00 16.41 -30.55
N HIS A 146 -15.23 16.73 -29.51
CA HIS A 146 -15.58 16.47 -28.12
C HIS A 146 -15.99 17.79 -27.45
N PRO A 147 -17.29 18.10 -27.32
CA PRO A 147 -17.76 19.33 -26.67
C PRO A 147 -17.57 19.33 -25.14
N ARG A 148 -17.05 18.24 -24.58
CA ARG A 148 -16.72 18.03 -23.16
C ARG A 148 -15.41 17.24 -23.07
N PRO A 149 -14.67 17.32 -21.95
CA PRO A 149 -13.45 16.54 -21.74
C PRO A 149 -13.64 15.05 -22.08
N GLY A 150 -12.77 14.53 -22.97
CA GLY A 150 -12.65 13.13 -23.32
C GLY A 150 -11.26 12.60 -22.97
N ARG A 151 -11.18 11.33 -22.57
CA ARG A 151 -9.91 10.70 -22.18
C ARG A 151 -8.97 10.62 -23.37
N VAL A 152 -7.76 11.13 -23.21
CA VAL A 152 -6.69 10.94 -24.20
C VAL A 152 -6.18 9.50 -24.09
N VAL A 153 -6.14 8.83 -25.23
CA VAL A 153 -5.60 7.48 -25.38
C VAL A 153 -4.18 7.61 -25.91
N LEU A 154 -3.20 7.65 -25.00
CA LEU A 154 -1.79 7.54 -25.35
C LEU A 154 -1.33 6.11 -25.19
N GLN A 155 -0.48 5.63 -26.09
CA GLN A 155 -0.04 4.23 -26.07
C GLN A 155 0.89 3.88 -24.90
N ASP A 156 1.50 4.84 -24.20
CA ASP A 156 2.36 4.58 -23.03
C ASP A 156 2.29 5.73 -22.02
N ASN A 157 1.18 5.79 -21.27
CA ASN A 157 0.87 6.75 -20.20
C ASN A 157 2.06 7.48 -19.55
N ARG A 158 2.05 8.81 -19.71
CA ARG A 158 1.92 9.83 -18.66
C ARG A 158 1.57 11.13 -19.39
N VAL A 159 0.83 12.06 -18.78
CA VAL A 159 0.71 13.44 -19.31
C VAL A 159 0.90 14.46 -18.20
N ALA A 160 2.01 15.20 -18.28
CA ALA A 160 2.42 16.30 -17.43
C ALA A 160 1.86 17.66 -17.84
N ALA A 161 1.53 17.90 -19.13
CA ALA A 161 0.97 19.17 -19.59
C ALA A 161 0.24 19.04 -20.93
N ALA A 162 -0.78 19.87 -21.17
CA ALA A 162 -1.46 19.99 -22.46
C ALA A 162 -1.43 21.45 -22.95
N PHE A 163 -0.97 21.70 -24.17
CA PHE A 163 -0.94 23.03 -24.79
C PHE A 163 -1.84 23.07 -26.02
N GLY A 164 -2.81 23.97 -26.05
CA GLY A 164 -3.69 24.18 -27.20
C GLY A 164 -3.27 25.40 -28.03
N GLY A 165 -2.89 25.18 -29.29
CA GLY A 165 -2.89 26.20 -30.34
C GLY A 165 -4.19 26.14 -31.16
N PRO A 166 -4.39 27.07 -32.12
CA PRO A 166 -5.58 27.07 -32.99
C PRO A 166 -5.78 25.77 -33.77
N SER A 167 -4.70 25.00 -33.98
CA SER A 167 -4.66 23.81 -34.83
C SER A 167 -3.93 22.62 -34.21
N THR A 168 -3.48 22.72 -32.96
CA THR A 168 -2.46 21.83 -32.39
C THR A 168 -2.69 21.59 -30.90
N THR A 169 -2.47 20.36 -30.47
CA THR A 169 -2.43 19.98 -29.07
C THR A 169 -1.07 19.31 -28.80
N ALA A 170 -0.33 19.82 -27.81
CA ALA A 170 0.91 19.18 -27.36
C ALA A 170 0.68 18.60 -25.97
N LEU A 171 1.01 17.33 -25.77
CA LEU A 171 0.98 16.62 -24.52
C LEU A 171 2.43 16.37 -24.10
N ILE A 172 2.83 16.79 -22.90
CA ILE A 172 4.13 16.40 -22.33
C ILE A 172 3.88 15.16 -21.49
N ASP A 173 4.68 14.10 -21.58
CA ASP A 173 4.59 12.97 -20.66
C ASP A 173 5.34 13.21 -19.34
N GLY A 174 5.21 12.30 -18.38
CA GLY A 174 5.86 12.43 -17.07
C GLY A 174 7.34 12.08 -17.08
N GLU A 175 7.90 11.69 -18.23
CA GLU A 175 9.34 11.56 -18.49
C GLU A 175 9.90 12.78 -19.24
N GLY A 176 9.03 13.75 -19.59
CA GLY A 176 9.39 14.98 -20.30
C GLY A 176 9.39 14.87 -21.83
N ALA A 177 8.90 13.78 -22.41
CA ALA A 177 8.72 13.67 -23.86
C ALA A 177 7.51 14.50 -24.31
N VAL A 178 7.66 15.21 -25.43
CA VAL A 178 6.59 16.04 -26.00
C VAL A 178 5.93 15.29 -27.16
N LEU A 179 4.68 14.89 -26.97
CA LEU A 179 3.80 14.34 -27.99
C LEU A 179 3.02 15.50 -28.62
N THR A 180 3.06 15.64 -29.93
CA THR A 180 2.25 16.64 -30.65
C THR A 180 1.20 15.93 -31.49
N CYS A 181 -0.05 16.36 -31.39
CA CYS A 181 -1.15 15.95 -32.26
C CYS A 181 -1.80 17.20 -32.87
N GLY A 182 -2.01 17.17 -34.18
CA GLY A 182 -2.48 18.33 -34.93
C GLY A 182 -1.95 18.34 -36.37
N VAL A 183 -2.36 19.34 -37.14
CA VAL A 183 -1.92 19.47 -38.54
C VAL A 183 -0.51 20.07 -38.57
N GLY A 184 0.48 19.28 -38.96
CA GLY A 184 1.76 19.81 -39.45
C GLY A 184 1.54 20.40 -40.84
N LEU A 185 1.28 21.71 -40.91
CA LEU A 185 1.34 22.42 -42.19
C LEU A 185 2.81 22.49 -42.61
N HIS A 186 3.20 21.69 -43.59
CA HIS A 186 4.34 21.98 -44.46
C HIS A 186 3.97 23.10 -45.43
#